data_AF-A0A3S0C361-F1
#
_entry.id   AF-A0A3S0C361-F1
#
_cell.length_a   1.000
_cell.length_b   1.000
_cell.length_c   1.000
_cell.angle_alpha   90.00
_cell.angle_beta   90.00
_cell.angle_gamma   90.00
#
_symmetry.space_group_name_H-M   'P 1'
#
loop_
_entity.id
_entity.type
_entity.pdbx_description
1 polymer ?
#
loop_
_entity_poly.entity_id
_entity_poly.type
_entity_poly.pdbx_seq_one_letter_code
_entity_poly.pdbx_strand_id
1 'polypeptide(L)' 'MSKGPISQFIEKHYLHFNSAALVDAAKGYEEHLLDNGKMMITLAGAMSTAELGKSLAEMIRQDKVHIISCTGANLEEDIM' A
#
# COMPACT_ATOMS: atom_id res chain seq x y z
N MET A 1 -14.50 -12.19 -4.15
CA MET A 1 -13.68 -12.09 -5.37
C MET A 1 -12.51 -13.04 -5.25
N SER A 2 -12.15 -13.76 -6.32
CA SER A 2 -10.92 -14.58 -6.30
C SER A 2 -9.71 -13.66 -6.18
N LYS A 3 -8.80 -13.96 -5.25
CA LYS A 3 -7.50 -13.30 -5.14
C LYS A 3 -6.70 -13.46 -6.43
N GLY A 4 -5.95 -12.42 -6.81
CA GLY A 4 -5.10 -12.43 -8.01
C GLY A 4 -3.84 -13.30 -7.84
N PRO A 5 -3.07 -13.51 -8.93
CA PRO A 5 -1.90 -14.40 -8.92
C PRO A 5 -0.82 -13.97 -7.91
N ILE A 6 -0.62 -12.67 -7.67
CA ILE A 6 0.34 -12.16 -6.69
C ILE A 6 -0.10 -12.49 -5.25
N SER A 7 -1.37 -12.29 -4.94
CA SER A 7 -1.93 -12.66 -3.63
C SER A 7 -1.80 -14.15 -3.36
N GLN A 8 -2.13 -14.99 -4.35
CA GLN A 8 -1.98 -16.45 -4.24
C GLN A 8 -0.52 -16.87 -4.05
N PHE A 9 0.41 -16.22 -4.76
CA PHE A 9 1.85 -16.44 -4.58
C PHE A 9 2.30 -16.09 -3.15
N ILE A 10 1.93 -14.91 -2.67
CA ILE A 10 2.28 -14.43 -1.33
C ILE A 10 1.72 -15.37 -0.27
N GLU A 11 0.43 -15.72 -0.34
CA GLU A 11 -0.21 -16.64 0.63
C GLU A 11 0.47 -18.02 0.66
N LYS A 12 0.96 -18.52 -0.47
CA LYS A 12 1.63 -19.82 -0.56
C LYS A 12 3.07 -19.79 -0.04
N HIS A 13 3.80 -18.71 -0.28
CA HIS A 13 5.25 -18.67 -0.07
C HIS A 13 5.69 -17.90 1.17
N TYR A 14 4.92 -16.91 1.63
CA TYR A 14 5.35 -15.96 2.67
C TYR A 14 4.81 -16.36 4.04
N LEU A 15 5.32 -17.48 4.57
CA LEU A 15 4.74 -18.14 5.74
C LEU A 15 5.37 -17.73 7.08
N HIS A 16 6.60 -17.21 7.09
CA HIS A 16 7.36 -16.99 8.33
C HIS A 16 8.18 -15.68 8.31
N PHE A 17 8.60 -15.24 9.50
CA PHE A 17 9.44 -14.05 9.70
C PHE A 17 8.83 -12.79 9.06
N ASN A 18 9.66 -11.91 8.51
CA ASN A 18 9.22 -10.67 7.87
C ASN A 18 8.30 -10.91 6.66
N SER A 19 8.38 -12.08 6.02
CA SER A 19 7.48 -12.41 4.91
C SER A 19 6.04 -12.61 5.38
N ALA A 20 5.83 -13.26 6.53
CA ALA A 20 4.50 -13.40 7.13
C ALA A 20 3.89 -12.05 7.52
N ALA A 21 4.72 -11.12 8.03
CA ALA A 21 4.26 -9.79 8.39
C ALA A 21 3.65 -9.03 7.19
N LEU A 22 4.11 -9.28 5.96
CA LEU A 22 3.49 -8.72 4.75
C LEU A 22 2.07 -9.26 4.55
N VAL A 23 1.86 -10.57 4.77
CA VAL A 23 0.55 -11.22 4.64
C VAL A 23 -0.41 -10.65 5.67
N ASP A 24 0.04 -10.53 6.92
CA ASP A 24 -0.78 -10.01 8.02
C ASP A 24 -1.14 -8.54 7.78
N ALA A 25 -0.20 -7.72 7.32
CA ALA A 25 -0.46 -6.33 6.96
C ALA A 25 -1.48 -6.21 5.80
N ALA A 26 -1.36 -7.05 4.77
CA ALA A 26 -2.30 -7.05 3.64
C ALA A 26 -3.72 -7.42 4.09
N LYS A 27 -3.86 -8.48 4.91
CA LYS A 27 -5.16 -8.91 5.45
C LYS A 27 -5.77 -7.86 6.38
N GLY A 28 -4.97 -7.29 7.29
CA GLY A 28 -5.42 -6.25 8.20
C GLY A 28 -5.89 -4.98 7.47
N TYR A 29 -5.23 -4.63 6.36
CA TYR A 29 -5.70 -3.52 5.54
C TYR A 29 -7.03 -3.81 4.83
N GLU A 30 -7.22 -5.04 4.33
CA GLU A 30 -8.50 -5.42 3.74
C GLU A 30 -9.65 -5.38 4.75
N GLU A 31 -9.41 -5.86 5.97
CA GLU A 31 -10.37 -5.78 7.07
C GLU A 31 -10.70 -4.31 7.40
N HIS A 32 -9.68 -3.45 7.53
CA HIS A 32 -9.87 -2.01 7.75
C HIS A 32 -10.74 -1.34 6.67
N LEU A 33 -10.58 -1.74 5.40
CA LEU A 33 -11.41 -1.23 4.31
C LEU A 33 -12.85 -1.78 4.36
N LEU A 34 -13.02 -3.06 4.71
CA LEU A 34 -14.35 -3.67 4.88
C LEU A 34 -15.15 -3.02 6.01
N ASP A 35 -14.44 -2.58 7.06
CA ASP A 35 -15.01 -1.83 8.18
C ASP A 35 -15.23 -0.34 7.87
N ASN A 36 -15.14 0.05 6.59
CA ASN A 36 -15.30 1.43 6.11
C ASN A 36 -14.30 2.41 6.76
N GLY A 37 -13.13 1.90 7.15
CA GLY A 37 -12.03 2.65 7.73
C GLY A 37 -11.32 3.53 6.69
N LYS A 38 -10.88 4.71 7.12
CA LYS A 38 -10.06 5.62 6.29
C LYS A 38 -8.58 5.31 6.46
N MET A 39 -7.85 5.20 5.37
CA MET A 39 -6.42 4.89 5.38
C MET A 39 -5.57 6.15 5.27
N MET A 40 -4.66 6.32 6.24
CA MET A 40 -3.59 7.32 6.21
C MET A 40 -2.24 6.63 5.98
N ILE A 41 -1.47 7.11 5.01
CA ILE A 41 -0.11 6.64 4.74
C ILE A 41 0.89 7.73 5.12
N THR A 42 1.93 7.35 5.85
CA THR A 42 3.08 8.22 6.16
C THR A 42 4.28 7.78 5.31
N LEU A 43 4.77 8.64 4.43
CA LEU A 43 5.89 8.36 3.54
C LEU A 43 7.16 9.04 4.05
N ALA A 44 8.24 8.27 4.12
CA ALA A 44 9.59 8.79 4.35
C ALA A 44 10.13 9.50 3.08
N GLY A 45 11.34 10.08 3.18
CA GLY A 45 12.01 10.64 2.00
C GLY A 45 12.37 9.57 0.96
N ALA A 46 12.62 10.01 -0.28
CA ALA A 46 13.04 9.19 -1.43
C ALA A 46 12.03 8.11 -1.89
N MET A 47 10.78 8.16 -1.44
CA MET A 47 9.73 7.21 -1.84
C MET A 47 9.19 7.53 -3.25
N SER A 48 9.18 8.80 -3.64
CA SER A 48 8.96 9.26 -5.03
C SER A 48 10.00 8.73 -6.00
N THR A 49 11.29 8.78 -5.64
CA THR A 49 12.39 8.19 -6.44
C THR A 49 12.25 6.68 -6.60
N ALA A 50 11.69 5.99 -5.60
CA ALA A 50 11.36 4.58 -5.67
C ALA A 50 10.06 4.28 -6.46
N GLU A 51 9.44 5.31 -7.06
CA GLU A 51 8.27 5.22 -7.92
C GLU A 51 7.02 4.65 -7.22
N LEU A 52 6.93 4.79 -5.89
CA LEU A 52 5.77 4.32 -5.12
C LEU A 52 4.48 5.05 -5.50
N GLY A 53 4.57 6.28 -6.01
CA GLY A 53 3.44 7.06 -6.52
C GLY A 53 2.63 6.32 -7.58
N LYS A 54 3.26 5.51 -8.45
CA LYS A 54 2.56 4.71 -9.46
C LYS A 54 1.59 3.69 -8.85
N SER A 55 2.02 3.01 -7.78
CA SER A 55 1.17 2.04 -7.08
C SER A 55 0.10 2.74 -6.23
N LEU A 56 0.48 3.83 -5.55
CA LEU A 56 -0.44 4.58 -4.70
C LEU A 56 -1.51 5.31 -5.51
N ALA A 57 -1.20 5.84 -6.69
CA ALA A 57 -2.13 6.55 -7.54
C ALA A 57 -3.38 5.70 -7.87
N GLU A 58 -3.19 4.40 -8.15
CA GLU A 58 -4.32 3.51 -8.38
C GLU A 58 -5.12 3.25 -7.11
N MET A 59 -4.45 3.09 -5.97
CA MET A 59 -5.11 2.91 -4.68
C MET A 59 -5.92 4.15 -4.26
N ILE A 60 -5.44 5.35 -4.57
CA ILE A 60 -6.16 6.61 -4.35
C ILE A 60 -7.39 6.67 -5.27
N ARG A 61 -7.24 6.38 -6.57
CA ARG A 61 -8.38 6.39 -7.52
C ARG A 61 -9.48 5.38 -7.17
N GLN A 62 -9.12 4.30 -6.48
CA GLN A 62 -10.07 3.31 -5.97
C GLN A 62 -10.60 3.62 -4.56
N ASP A 63 -10.39 4.83 -4.03
CA ASP A 63 -10.80 5.26 -2.69
C ASP A 63 -10.26 4.39 -1.54
N LYS A 64 -9.10 3.75 -1.74
CA LYS A 64 -8.47 2.91 -0.71
C LYS A 64 -7.53 3.72 0.18
N VAL A 65 -6.90 4.76 -0.35
CA VAL A 65 -6.02 5.69 0.40
C VAL A 65 -6.66 7.07 0.49
N HIS A 66 -6.74 7.63 1.69
CA HIS A 66 -7.51 8.83 1.97
C HIS A 66 -6.64 10.02 2.38
N ILE A 67 -5.52 9.76 3.05
CA ILE A 67 -4.60 10.78 3.54
C ILE A 67 -3.17 10.31 3.28
N ILE A 68 -2.32 11.21 2.78
CA ILE A 68 -0.88 10.98 2.69
C ILE A 68 -0.16 12.10 3.44
N SER A 69 0.67 11.72 4.41
CA SER A 69 1.64 12.60 5.05
C SER A 69 3.01 12.29 4.49
N CYS A 70 3.62 13.25 3.81
CA CYS A 70 4.93 13.09 3.17
C CYS A 70 5.77 14.37 3.30
N THR A 71 7.04 14.27 2.96
CA THR A 71 7.93 15.43 2.81
C THR A 71 7.65 16.17 1.50
N GLY A 72 8.05 17.45 1.40
CA GLY A 72 7.90 18.24 0.17
C GLY A 72 8.53 17.59 -1.07
N ALA A 73 9.70 16.95 -0.92
CA ALA A 73 10.38 16.27 -2.02
C ALA A 73 9.53 15.18 -2.68
N ASN A 74 8.73 14.42 -1.92
CA ASN A 74 7.86 13.39 -2.50
C ASN A 74 6.79 14.02 -3.40
N LEU A 75 6.24 15.17 -3.00
CA LEU A 75 5.22 15.86 -3.78
C LEU A 75 5.83 16.53 -5.02
N GLU A 76 6.97 17.19 -4.88
CA GLU A 76 7.65 17.87 -5.98
C GLU A 76 8.08 16.88 -7.08
N GLU A 77 8.65 15.75 -6.71
CA GLU A 77 9.12 14.72 -7.66
C GLU A 77 7.98 13.98 -8.36
N ASP A 78 6.86 13.71 -7.68
CA ASP A 78 5.74 12.94 -8.26
C ASP A 78 4.87 13.78 -9.22
N ILE A 79 4.99 15.11 -9.19
CA ILE A 79 4.31 16.04 -10.11
C ILE A 79 5.08 16.26 -11.42
N MET A 80 6.41 16.08 -11.41
CA MET A 80 7.29 16.32 -12.56
C MET A 80 7.16 15.24 -13.64
#